data_AF-A0AAW9BAJ6-F1
#
_entry.id   AF-A0AAW9BAJ6-F1
#
_cell.length_a   1.000
_cell.length_b   1.000
_cell.length_c   1.000
_cell.angle_alpha   90.00
_cell.angle_beta   90.00
_cell.angle_gamma   90.00
#
_symmetry.space_group_name_H-M   'P 1'
#
loop_
_entity.id
_entity.type
_entity.pdbx_description
1 polymer ?
#
loop_
_entity_poly.entity_id
_entity_poly.type
_entity_poly.pdbx_seq_one_letter_code
_entity_poly.pdbx_strand_id
1 'polypeptide(L)' 'MNRIHPKKLLHSKWTATSPKNKEKHFVVTEMKLDEDGNVVKCVIEAVMSKREQEMNWQDLKDPELWRQGWK' A
#
# COMPACT_ATOMS: atom_id res chain seq x y z
N MET A 1 -6.64 11.35 7.15
CA MET A 1 -6.45 11.12 5.70
C MET A 1 -4.97 11.24 5.37
N ASN A 2 -4.34 10.19 4.85
CA ASN A 2 -2.93 10.23 4.47
C ASN A 2 -2.78 11.04 3.17
N ARG A 3 -1.86 12.02 3.17
CA ARG A 3 -1.52 12.79 1.95
C ARG A 3 -0.51 12.00 1.13
N ILE A 4 -1.01 11.26 0.15
CA ILE A 4 -0.20 10.44 -0.74
C ILE A 4 -0.27 10.92 -2.18
N HIS A 5 0.89 10.95 -2.83
CA HIS A 5 1.01 11.15 -4.26
C HIS A 5 1.14 9.79 -4.94
N PRO A 6 0.26 9.45 -5.91
CA PRO A 6 0.29 8.17 -6.62
C PRO A 6 1.68 7.82 -7.16
N LYS A 7 2.35 8.79 -7.80
CA LYS A 7 3.70 8.62 -8.37
C LYS A 7 4.80 8.30 -7.33
N LYS A 8 4.54 8.47 -6.04
CA LYS A 8 5.47 8.20 -4.93
C LYS A 8 5.04 7.01 -4.07
N LEU A 9 4.00 6.27 -4.46
CA LEU A 9 3.58 5.08 -3.71
C LEU A 9 4.58 3.93 -3.86
N LEU A 10 5.29 3.80 -4.98
CA LEU A 10 6.23 2.69 -5.17
C LEU A 10 7.32 2.72 -4.08
N HIS A 11 7.58 1.57 -3.45
CA HIS A 11 8.47 1.39 -2.30
C HIS A 11 8.09 2.16 -1.02
N SER A 12 6.88 2.73 -0.97
CA SER A 12 6.37 3.33 0.26
C SER A 12 6.01 2.26 1.29
N LYS A 13 6.23 2.58 2.57
CA LYS A 13 6.07 1.68 3.71
C LYS A 13 4.75 1.96 4.40
N TRP A 14 4.03 0.90 4.74
CA TRP A 14 2.71 0.98 5.35
C TRP A 14 2.54 -0.02 6.48
N THR A 15 1.69 0.35 7.40
CA THR A 15 1.28 -0.45 8.54
C THR A 15 -0.23 -0.64 8.47
N ALA A 16 -0.68 -1.89 8.38
CA ALA A 16 -2.08 -2.22 8.51
C ALA A 16 -2.54 -1.98 9.96
N THR A 17 -3.65 -1.27 10.14
CA THR A 17 -4.26 -1.02 11.46
C THR A 17 -4.97 -2.25 12.01
N SER A 18 -5.52 -3.08 11.11
CA SER A 18 -6.17 -4.35 11.41
C SER A 18 -5.42 -5.49 10.71
N PRO A 19 -4.26 -5.93 11.25
CA PRO A 19 -3.43 -6.95 10.63
C PRO A 19 -4.19 -8.29 10.53
N LYS A 20 -4.14 -8.91 9.36
CA LYS A 20 -4.60 -10.29 9.13
C LYS A 20 -3.38 -11.20 9.03
N ASN A 21 -3.47 -12.46 9.45
CA ASN A 21 -2.37 -13.44 9.41
C ASN A 21 -1.07 -12.98 10.12
N LYS A 22 -1.17 -12.07 11.11
CA LYS A 22 -0.02 -11.42 11.77
C LYS A 22 0.82 -10.52 10.81
N GLU A 23 0.30 -10.22 9.63
CA GLU A 23 0.93 -9.33 8.65
C GLU A 23 0.57 -7.88 9.01
N LYS A 24 1.51 -7.16 9.62
CA LYS A 24 1.33 -5.76 10.03
C LYS A 24 2.01 -4.79 9.08
N HIS A 25 3.22 -5.10 8.62
CA HIS A 25 4.03 -4.20 7.80
C HIS A 25 4.03 -4.63 6.34
N PHE A 26 3.82 -3.65 5.47
CA PHE A 26 3.71 -3.84 4.04
C PHE A 26 4.52 -2.79 3.29
N VAL A 27 4.96 -3.13 2.08
CA VAL A 27 5.64 -2.23 1.15
C VAL A 27 4.97 -2.34 -0.21
N VAL A 28 4.73 -1.22 -0.87
CA VAL A 28 4.24 -1.23 -2.26
C VAL A 28 5.39 -1.68 -3.18
N THR A 29 5.26 -2.83 -3.82
CA THR A 29 6.29 -3.42 -4.69
C THR A 29 6.01 -3.21 -6.17
N GLU A 30 4.74 -3.06 -6.57
CA GLU A 30 4.38 -2.81 -7.96
C GLU A 30 3.25 -1.78 -8.05
N MET A 31 3.30 -0.94 -9.09
CA MET A 31 2.22 -0.04 -9.45
C MET A 31 2.16 0.12 -10.97
N LYS A 32 0.95 0.17 -11.52
CA LYS A 32 0.73 0.49 -12.93
C LYS A 32 -0.20 1.69 -13.06
N LEU A 33 0.13 2.56 -13.99
CA LEU A 33 -0.63 3.74 -14.36
C LEU A 33 -1.17 3.54 -15.78
N ASP A 34 -2.36 4.02 -16.08
CA ASP A 34 -2.86 4.13 -17.45
C ASP A 34 -2.28 5.36 -18.18
N GLU A 35 -2.71 5.55 -19.44
CA GLU A 35 -2.29 6.68 -20.29
C GLU A 35 -2.69 8.05 -19.73
N ASP A 36 -3.73 8.10 -18.88
CA ASP A 36 -4.23 9.32 -18.24
C ASP A 36 -3.55 9.56 -16.87
N GLY A 37 -2.70 8.62 -16.43
CA GLY A 37 -1.95 8.70 -15.19
C GLY A 37 -2.74 8.23 -13.96
N ASN A 38 -3.83 7.48 -14.15
CA ASN A 38 -4.58 6.87 -13.07
C ASN A 38 -3.97 5.52 -12.68
N VAL A 39 -3.89 5.24 -11.37
CA VAL A 39 -3.37 3.96 -10.88
C VAL A 39 -4.40 2.87 -11.14
N VAL A 40 -4.09 1.98 -12.08
CA VAL A 40 -4.90 0.82 -12.45
C VAL A 40 -4.49 -0.46 -11.73
N LYS A 41 -3.26 -0.51 -11.20
CA LYS A 41 -2.78 -1.65 -10.41
C LYS A 41 -1.89 -1.16 -9.28
N CYS A 42 -2.06 -1.74 -8.09
CA CYS A 42 -1.19 -1.53 -6.95
C CYS A 42 -1.00 -2.85 -6.22
N VAL A 43 0.25 -3.26 -6.04
CA VAL A 43 0.61 -4.49 -5.33
C VAL A 43 1.42 -4.11 -4.09
N ILE A 44 1.05 -4.73 -2.97
CA ILE A 44 1.78 -4.63 -1.71
C ILE A 44 2.32 -5.99 -1.29
N GLU A 45 3.54 -6.00 -0.79
CA GLU A 45 4.19 -7.16 -0.19
C GLU A 45 4.16 -7.04 1.33
N ALA A 46 3.70 -8.08 2.01
CA ALA A 46 3.88 -8.25 3.44
C ALA A 46 5.35 -8.52 3.76
N VAL A 47 5.97 -7.68 4.59
CA VAL A 47 7.42 -7.76 4.88
C VAL A 47 7.80 -9.10 5.51
N MET A 48 6.95 -9.63 6.38
CA MET A 48 7.23 -10.86 7.15
C MET A 48 7.02 -12.14 6.33
N SER A 49 5.92 -12.24 5.59
CA SER A 49 5.53 -13.45 4.86
C SER A 49 6.01 -13.44 3.40
N LYS A 50 6.48 -12.30 2.89
CA LYS A 50 6.77 -12.08 1.47
C LYS A 50 5.57 -12.35 0.55
N ARG A 51 4.37 -12.30 1.13
CA ARG A 51 3.13 -12.45 0.38
C ARG A 51 2.80 -11.16 -0.33
N GLU A 52 2.66 -11.24 -1.64
CA GLU A 52 2.16 -10.16 -2.46
C GLU A 52 0.64 -10.23 -2.60
N GLN A 53 -0.01 -9.08 -2.59
CA GLN A 53 -1.43 -8.97 -2.89
C GLN A 53 -1.71 -7.69 -3.66
N GLU A 54 -2.63 -7.78 -4.62
CA GLU A 54 -3.19 -6.62 -5.29
C GLU A 54 -4.22 -5.94 -4.37
N MET A 55 -4.21 -4.60 -4.36
CA MET A 55 -5.13 -3.80 -3.56
C MET A 55 -5.54 -2.53 -4.31
N ASN A 56 -6.63 -1.89 -3.85
CA ASN A 56 -6.93 -0.53 -4.25
C ASN A 56 -6.00 0.44 -3.50
N TRP A 57 -5.16 1.16 -4.24
CA TRP A 57 -4.25 2.15 -3.67
C TRP A 57 -4.97 3.27 -2.89
N GLN A 58 -6.25 3.52 -3.18
CA GLN A 58 -7.05 4.52 -2.48
C GLN A 58 -7.26 4.17 -1.01
N ASP A 59 -7.24 2.88 -0.65
CA ASP A 59 -7.35 2.42 0.74
C ASP A 59 -6.20 2.97 1.60
N LEU A 60 -5.02 3.18 1.00
CA LEU A 60 -3.87 3.78 1.67
C LEU A 60 -4.11 5.24 2.09
N LYS A 61 -5.16 5.91 1.57
CA LYS A 61 -5.55 7.26 2.01
C LYS A 61 -6.25 7.24 3.36
N ASP A 62 -6.84 6.09 3.72
CA ASP A 62 -7.58 5.93 4.95
C ASP A 62 -6.62 5.57 6.11
N PRO A 63 -6.42 6.48 7.08
CA PRO A 63 -5.58 6.23 8.25
C PRO A 63 -6.15 5.16 9.20
N GLU A 64 -7.45 4.85 9.09
CA GLU A 64 -8.12 3.82 9.88
C GLU A 64 -7.85 2.42 9.34
N LEU A 65 -7.46 2.29 8.06
CA LEU A 65 -7.03 1.03 7.44
C LEU A 65 -5.51 0.94 7.37
N TRP A 66 -4.85 2.05 7.03
CA TRP A 66 -3.43 2.09 6.70
C TRP A 66 -2.72 3.30 7.30
N ARG A 67 -1.63 3.05 8.02
CA ARG A 67 -0.75 4.09 8.55
C ARG A 67 0.55 4.13 7.77
N GLN A 68 0.98 5.32 7.37
CA GLN A 68 2.25 5.50 6.67
C GLN A 68 3.43 5.25 7.62
N GLY A 69 4.45 4.55 7.11
CA GLY A 69 5.65 4.15 7.85
C GLY A 69 5.50 2.84 8.63
N TRP A 70 6.52 2.52 9.42
CA TRP A 70 6.51 1.41 10.36
C TRP A 70 6.13 1.94 11.74
N LYS A 71 4.82 2.01 12.00
CA LYS A 71 4.28 2.45 13.30
C LYS A 71 3.65 1.27 14.05
#